data_AF-A0A291LIM3-F1
#
_entry.id   AF-A0A291LIM3-F1
#
_cell.length_a   1.000
_cell.length_b   1.000
_cell.length_c   1.000
_cell.angle_alpha   90.00
_cell.angle_beta   90.00
_cell.angle_gamma   90.00
#
_symmetry.space_group_name_H-M   'P 1'
#
loop_
_entity.id
_entity.type
_entity.pdbx_description
1 polymer ?
#
loop_
_entity_poly.entity_id
_entity_poly.type
_entity_poly.pdbx_seq_one_letter_code
_entity_poly.pdbx_strand_id
1 'polypeptide(L)'
;MEVKLSLKTSIYNPKRFHWIHCQKRIGFTSTNLSNTHFKGERKIRTISTSSSEIEPVLIYTNPDEHKGLIAKQNKGKSGVYRWVHKDSGKSYVGSSSMLNDRFRRYFNHSYLSSSKRGASLICKALLKYGYAGFRLEILEYCPISTVLDREQFYIDKLNPEYNILKIAGSNLGYKHSEASQTYEWCFQK
;
A
#
# COMPACT_ATOMS: atom_id res chain seq x y z
N MET A 1 26.61 -5.49 -63.09
CA MET A 1 25.55 -4.49 -62.89
C MET A 1 25.32 -4.35 -61.40
N GLU A 2 26.11 -3.50 -60.75
CA GLU A 2 25.92 -3.13 -59.35
C GLU A 2 24.92 -1.97 -59.28
N VAL A 3 23.89 -2.11 -58.46
CA VAL A 3 23.04 -0.97 -58.06
C VAL A 3 23.08 -0.88 -56.55
N LYS A 4 23.95 0.01 -56.06
CA LYS A 4 24.06 0.41 -54.65
C LYS A 4 22.80 1.19 -54.26
N LEU A 5 21.91 0.57 -53.50
CA LEU A 5 20.86 1.27 -52.75
C LEU A 5 21.43 1.69 -51.39
N SER A 6 21.94 2.92 -51.38
CA SER A 6 22.22 3.72 -50.19
C SER A 6 20.94 4.44 -49.74
N LEU A 7 20.99 4.99 -48.53
CA LEU A 7 20.07 5.90 -47.82
C LEU A 7 19.13 5.22 -46.80
N LYS A 8 18.96 5.70 -45.57
CA LYS A 8 19.63 6.73 -44.73
C LYS A 8 19.07 6.46 -43.32
N THR A 9 19.92 6.33 -42.30
CA THR A 9 19.46 6.21 -40.91
C THR A 9 18.88 7.54 -40.44
N SER A 10 17.63 7.52 -39.96
CA SER A 10 17.00 8.70 -39.34
C SER A 10 17.51 8.85 -37.92
N ILE A 11 18.37 9.84 -37.71
CA ILE A 11 18.89 10.22 -36.39
C ILE A 11 17.85 11.13 -35.75
N TYR A 12 17.14 10.61 -34.74
CA TYR A 12 16.23 11.40 -33.92
C TYR A 12 17.03 12.37 -33.02
N ASN A 13 16.81 13.67 -33.21
CA ASN A 13 17.45 14.74 -32.45
C ASN A 13 16.39 15.45 -31.57
N PRO A 14 16.39 15.27 -30.24
CA PRO A 14 15.42 15.96 -29.38
C PRO A 14 15.76 17.45 -29.26
N LYS A 15 14.80 18.30 -29.63
CA LYS A 15 14.91 19.76 -29.52
C LYS A 15 15.03 20.20 -28.05
N ARG A 16 16.05 21.02 -27.82
CA ARG A 16 16.44 21.69 -26.58
C ARG A 16 15.38 22.71 -26.11
N PHE A 17 14.93 22.52 -24.87
CA PHE A 17 14.43 23.46 -23.85
C PHE A 17 13.79 24.81 -24.24
N HIS A 18 12.62 25.08 -23.64
CA HIS A 18 12.30 26.39 -23.06
C HIS A 18 11.87 26.18 -21.59
N TRP A 19 12.63 26.78 -20.68
CA TRP A 19 12.31 26.90 -19.26
C TRP A 19 11.41 28.12 -19.07
N ILE A 20 10.22 27.95 -18.51
CA ILE A 20 9.44 29.07 -17.99
C ILE A 20 9.73 29.16 -16.50
N HIS A 21 10.54 30.15 -16.12
CA HIS A 21 10.67 30.60 -14.75
C HIS A 21 9.34 31.19 -14.27
N CYS A 22 8.64 30.51 -13.36
CA CYS A 22 7.58 31.12 -12.57
C CYS A 22 8.16 31.53 -11.21
N GLN A 23 8.65 32.77 -11.12
CA GLN A 23 8.87 33.44 -9.84
C GLN A 23 7.61 34.24 -9.51
N LYS A 24 6.87 33.84 -8.47
CA LYS A 24 5.93 34.73 -7.79
C LYS A 24 6.27 34.80 -6.31
N ARG A 25 7.03 35.85 -6.01
CA ARG A 25 7.30 36.41 -4.69
C ARG A 25 6.03 37.16 -4.26
N ILE A 26 5.42 36.73 -3.17
CA ILE A 26 4.41 37.45 -2.38
C ILE A 26 4.53 36.81 -1.01
N GLY A 27 5.00 37.46 0.05
CA GLY A 27 4.73 38.82 0.49
C GLY A 27 4.24 38.68 1.92
N PHE A 28 5.18 38.50 2.85
CA PHE A 28 4.93 38.41 4.29
C PHE A 28 4.53 39.80 4.79
N THR A 29 3.28 40.01 5.20
CA THR A 29 2.94 41.11 6.11
C THR A 29 1.91 40.60 7.12
N SER A 30 2.35 40.51 8.37
CA SER A 30 1.50 40.29 9.53
C SER A 30 0.79 41.60 9.84
N THR A 31 -0.53 41.65 9.72
CA THR A 31 -1.35 42.70 10.33
C THR A 31 -2.00 42.14 11.58
N ASN A 32 -1.60 42.68 12.73
CA ASN A 32 -2.25 42.50 14.03
C ASN A 32 -3.74 42.83 13.90
N LEU A 33 -4.60 41.85 14.20
CA LEU A 33 -6.01 42.11 14.44
C LEU A 33 -6.19 42.35 15.94
N SER A 34 -6.53 43.59 16.27
CA SER A 34 -6.81 44.06 17.61
C SER A 34 -7.91 43.27 18.30
N ASN A 35 -7.66 42.93 19.57
CA ASN A 35 -8.58 42.30 20.51
C ASN A 35 -9.92 43.07 20.60
N THR A 36 -11.01 42.43 20.19
CA THR A 36 -12.35 42.77 20.69
C THR A 36 -12.73 41.80 21.79
N HIS A 37 -12.90 42.35 22.99
CA HIS A 37 -13.22 41.68 24.23
C HIS A 37 -14.65 41.10 24.18
N PHE A 38 -14.80 39.82 23.82
CA PHE A 38 -16.07 39.11 23.93
C PHE A 38 -16.04 38.20 25.17
N LYS A 39 -16.68 38.65 26.25
CA LYS A 39 -16.92 37.84 27.46
C LYS A 39 -18.01 36.82 27.16
N GLY A 40 -17.60 35.59 26.89
CA GLY A 40 -18.48 34.43 26.83
C GLY A 40 -17.74 33.21 27.32
N GLU A 41 -17.90 32.89 28.60
CA GLU A 41 -17.38 31.67 29.23
C GLU A 41 -18.10 30.45 28.63
N ARG A 42 -17.65 30.00 27.46
CA ARG A 42 -17.93 28.64 27.01
C ARG A 42 -16.95 27.74 27.73
N LYS A 43 -17.44 27.10 28.79
CA LYS A 43 -16.80 25.96 29.44
C LYS A 43 -16.62 24.87 28.38
N ILE A 44 -15.48 24.89 27.69
CA ILE A 44 -15.06 23.83 26.78
C ILE A 44 -14.85 22.61 27.68
N ARG A 45 -15.87 21.74 27.74
CA ARG A 45 -15.71 20.41 28.28
C ARG A 45 -14.79 19.69 27.31
N THR A 46 -13.50 19.65 27.63
CA THR A 46 -12.56 18.74 26.98
C THR A 46 -13.06 17.34 27.28
N ILE A 47 -13.84 16.77 26.36
CA ILE A 47 -14.10 15.33 26.35
C ILE A 47 -12.77 14.72 25.91
N SER A 48 -11.96 14.37 26.89
CA SER A 48 -10.83 13.48 26.71
C SER A 48 -11.40 12.09 26.40
N THR A 49 -11.77 11.85 25.14
CA THR A 49 -11.99 10.49 24.65
C THR A 49 -10.62 9.85 24.58
N SER A 50 -10.17 9.26 25.68
CA SER A 50 -8.97 8.42 25.73
C SER A 50 -9.24 7.07 25.07
N SER A 51 -9.78 7.07 23.85
CA SER A 51 -9.78 5.91 22.97
C SER A 51 -8.50 5.98 22.17
N SER A 52 -7.58 5.06 22.43
CA SER A 52 -6.30 4.93 21.72
C SER A 52 -6.54 4.56 20.25
N GLU A 53 -6.99 5.51 19.44
CA GLU A 53 -7.12 5.32 18.01
C GLU A 53 -5.74 5.07 17.41
N ILE A 54 -5.68 4.14 16.46
CA ILE A 54 -4.42 3.83 15.77
C ILE A 54 -4.20 4.90 14.73
N GLU A 55 -3.27 5.82 14.99
CA GLU A 55 -2.81 6.80 14.01
C GLU A 55 -1.76 6.15 13.09
N PRO A 56 -2.02 6.05 11.78
CA PRO A 56 -1.02 5.57 10.84
C PRO A 56 0.12 6.56 10.69
N VAL A 57 1.35 6.05 10.55
CA VAL A 57 2.55 6.85 10.25
C VAL A 57 2.43 7.56 8.90
N LEU A 58 1.80 6.92 7.92
CA LEU A 58 1.66 7.45 6.57
C LEU A 58 0.42 6.91 5.89
N ILE A 59 -0.28 7.76 5.13
CA ILE A 59 -1.50 7.39 4.42
C ILE A 59 -1.38 7.76 2.93
N TYR A 60 -1.64 6.78 2.07
CA TYR A 60 -1.82 6.95 0.63
C TYR A 60 -3.31 6.85 0.32
N THR A 61 -3.93 8.01 0.10
CA THR A 61 -5.38 8.12 -0.14
C THR A 61 -5.82 7.51 -1.47
N ASN A 62 -4.99 7.59 -2.52
CA ASN A 62 -5.22 6.92 -3.79
C ASN A 62 -3.96 6.12 -4.23
N PRO A 63 -3.90 4.82 -3.89
CA PRO A 63 -2.79 3.97 -4.32
C PRO A 63 -2.72 3.76 -5.83
N ASP A 64 -3.78 4.04 -6.59
CA ASP A 64 -3.79 3.86 -8.04
C ASP A 64 -2.88 4.88 -8.76
N GLU A 65 -2.98 6.15 -8.34
CA GLU A 65 -2.21 7.27 -8.90
C GLU A 65 -0.76 7.31 -8.39
N HIS A 66 -0.50 6.74 -7.21
CA HIS A 66 0.77 6.90 -6.49
C HIS A 66 1.61 5.64 -6.41
N LYS A 67 1.39 4.63 -7.27
CA LYS A 67 2.13 3.34 -7.25
C LYS A 67 3.65 3.50 -7.18
N GLY A 68 4.20 4.36 -8.06
CA GLY A 68 5.64 4.63 -8.12
C GLY A 68 6.17 5.35 -6.87
N LEU A 69 5.40 6.31 -6.35
CA LEU A 69 5.73 7.05 -5.13
C LEU A 69 5.74 6.11 -3.91
N ILE A 70 4.71 5.27 -3.77
CA ILE A 70 4.59 4.27 -2.70
C ILE A 70 5.81 3.34 -2.70
N ALA A 71 6.19 2.80 -3.86
CA ALA A 71 7.36 1.93 -3.95
C ALA A 71 8.66 2.67 -3.62
N LYS A 72 8.80 3.94 -4.04
CA LYS A 72 9.99 4.75 -3.79
C LYS A 72 10.14 5.13 -2.30
N GLN A 73 9.08 5.62 -1.67
CA GLN A 73 9.11 6.08 -0.27
C GLN A 73 9.29 4.94 0.75
N ASN A 74 8.93 3.72 0.36
CA ASN A 74 9.07 2.52 1.20
C ASN A 74 10.25 1.62 0.79
N LYS A 75 11.17 2.11 -0.05
CA LYS A 75 12.34 1.35 -0.49
C LYS A 75 13.26 1.03 0.70
N GLY A 76 13.54 -0.25 0.91
CA GLY A 76 14.44 -0.71 1.98
C GLY A 76 13.86 -0.60 3.39
N LYS A 77 12.56 -0.37 3.53
CA LYS A 77 11.88 -0.28 4.83
C LYS A 77 11.11 -1.55 5.12
N SER A 78 11.17 -2.00 6.37
CA SER A 78 10.32 -3.05 6.94
C SER A 78 9.22 -2.43 7.80
N GLY A 79 8.09 -3.14 7.94
CA GLY A 79 6.98 -2.63 8.74
C GLY A 79 5.65 -3.35 8.53
N VAL A 80 4.62 -2.78 9.16
CA VAL A 80 3.22 -3.22 9.08
C VAL A 80 2.40 -2.17 8.35
N TYR A 81 1.53 -2.64 7.45
CA TYR A 81 0.65 -1.82 6.64
C TYR A 81 -0.79 -2.31 6.72
N ARG A 82 -1.71 -1.43 6.35
CA ARG A 82 -3.14 -1.73 6.28
C ARG A 82 -3.73 -1.24 4.97
N TRP A 83 -4.44 -2.12 4.27
CA TRP A 83 -5.33 -1.72 3.18
C TRP A 83 -6.73 -1.52 3.76
N VAL A 84 -7.37 -0.39 3.46
CA VAL A 84 -8.72 -0.08 3.92
C VAL A 84 -9.60 0.24 2.71
N HIS A 85 -10.69 -0.51 2.55
CA HIS A 85 -11.69 -0.21 1.54
C HIS A 85 -12.49 1.02 1.98
N LYS A 86 -12.51 2.07 1.17
CA LYS A 86 -13.01 3.40 1.55
C LYS A 86 -14.49 3.35 1.94
N ASP A 87 -15.30 2.66 1.16
CA ASP A 87 -16.76 2.69 1.33
C ASP A 87 -17.23 1.78 2.46
N SER A 88 -16.63 0.59 2.59
CA SER A 88 -17.08 -0.38 3.60
C SER A 88 -16.34 -0.31 4.93
N GLY A 89 -15.23 0.43 5.01
CA GLY A 89 -14.32 0.44 6.17
C GLY A 89 -13.51 -0.85 6.39
N LYS A 90 -13.94 -1.97 5.77
CA LYS A 90 -13.24 -3.27 5.84
C LYS A 90 -11.77 -3.16 5.49
N SER A 91 -10.95 -3.92 6.21
CA SER A 91 -9.50 -3.79 6.12
C SER A 91 -8.74 -5.12 6.04
N TYR A 92 -7.48 -5.01 5.59
CA TYR A 92 -6.48 -6.07 5.61
C TYR A 92 -5.22 -5.53 6.27
N VAL A 93 -4.68 -6.25 7.25
CA VAL A 93 -3.37 -5.97 7.85
C VAL A 93 -2.37 -6.98 7.31
N GLY A 94 -1.20 -6.49 6.94
CA GLY A 94 -0.07 -7.35 6.60
C GLY A 94 1.25 -6.69 6.92
N SER A 95 2.31 -7.48 6.87
CA SER A 95 3.65 -7.01 7.18
C SER A 95 4.66 -7.37 6.08
N SER A 96 5.84 -6.76 6.12
CA SER A 96 6.95 -7.13 5.25
C SER A 96 8.29 -6.68 5.80
N SER A 97 9.33 -7.48 5.57
CA SER A 97 10.73 -7.07 5.70
C SER A 97 11.17 -6.07 4.63
N MET A 98 10.45 -5.97 3.51
CA MET A 98 10.75 -5.05 2.42
C MET A 98 9.46 -4.56 1.74
N LEU A 99 8.92 -3.47 2.29
CA LEU A 99 7.61 -2.92 1.94
C LEU A 99 7.49 -2.54 0.46
N ASN A 100 8.54 -1.97 -0.15
CA ASN A 100 8.51 -1.65 -1.58
C ASN A 100 8.22 -2.86 -2.47
N ASP A 101 8.82 -4.01 -2.17
CA ASP A 101 8.63 -5.22 -2.98
C ASP A 101 7.26 -5.83 -2.72
N ARG A 102 6.78 -5.76 -1.48
CA ARG A 102 5.41 -6.15 -1.14
C ARG A 102 4.38 -5.33 -1.91
N PHE A 103 4.52 -3.99 -1.97
CA PHE A 103 3.59 -3.13 -2.69
C PHE A 103 3.67 -3.30 -4.20
N ARG A 104 4.87 -3.47 -4.77
CA ARG A 104 5.03 -3.81 -6.20
C ARG A 104 4.30 -5.08 -6.60
N ARG A 105 4.30 -6.09 -5.73
CA ARG A 105 3.52 -7.33 -5.94
C ARG A 105 2.02 -7.03 -5.97
N TYR A 106 1.51 -6.25 -5.02
CA TYR A 106 0.09 -5.87 -5.04
C TYR A 106 -0.32 -5.09 -6.29
N PHE A 107 0.56 -4.26 -6.85
CA PHE A 107 0.29 -3.53 -8.09
C PHE A 107 0.48 -4.36 -9.35
N ASN A 108 0.94 -5.60 -9.24
CA ASN A 108 1.10 -6.51 -10.35
C ASN A 108 -0.16 -7.37 -10.51
N HIS A 109 -0.85 -7.20 -11.65
CA HIS A 109 -2.08 -7.95 -11.93
C HIS A 109 -1.87 -9.48 -11.91
N SER A 110 -0.77 -10.00 -12.47
CA SER A 110 -0.52 -11.45 -12.51
C SER A 110 -0.27 -12.03 -11.11
N TYR A 111 0.28 -11.22 -10.20
CA TYR A 111 0.40 -11.61 -8.80
C TYR A 111 -0.98 -11.73 -8.14
N LEU A 112 -1.85 -10.74 -8.35
CA LEU A 112 -3.21 -10.71 -7.80
C LEU A 112 -4.11 -11.83 -8.36
N SER A 113 -3.93 -12.22 -9.63
CA SER A 113 -4.75 -13.26 -10.29
C SER A 113 -4.18 -14.67 -10.19
N SER A 114 -3.00 -14.85 -9.59
CA SER A 114 -2.37 -16.16 -9.46
C SER A 114 -3.21 -17.15 -8.63
N SER A 115 -3.25 -18.42 -9.03
CA SER A 115 -4.01 -19.47 -8.30
C SER A 115 -3.56 -19.64 -6.84
N LYS A 116 -2.26 -19.47 -6.56
CA LYS A 116 -1.69 -19.62 -5.21
C LYS A 116 -1.91 -18.39 -4.32
N ARG A 117 -1.70 -17.17 -4.82
CA ARG A 117 -1.72 -15.93 -4.00
C ARG A 117 -2.97 -15.08 -4.20
N GLY A 118 -3.59 -15.17 -5.38
CA GLY A 118 -4.87 -14.56 -5.68
C GLY A 118 -6.04 -15.14 -4.90
N ALA A 119 -5.85 -16.28 -4.24
CA ALA A 119 -6.83 -16.84 -3.32
C ALA A 119 -7.09 -15.95 -2.08
N SER A 120 -6.13 -15.09 -1.69
CA SER A 120 -6.27 -14.20 -0.53
C SER A 120 -7.39 -13.16 -0.74
N LEU A 121 -8.15 -12.84 0.32
CA LEU A 121 -9.29 -11.93 0.23
C LEU A 121 -8.86 -10.52 -0.20
N ILE A 122 -7.70 -10.04 0.25
CA ILE A 122 -7.18 -8.74 -0.17
C ILE A 122 -6.88 -8.70 -1.68
N CYS A 123 -6.28 -9.75 -2.25
CA CYS A 123 -6.05 -9.79 -3.70
C CYS A 123 -7.37 -9.76 -4.48
N LYS A 124 -8.37 -10.55 -4.05
CA LYS A 124 -9.72 -10.55 -4.66
C LYS A 124 -10.40 -9.18 -4.53
N ALA A 125 -10.28 -8.53 -3.38
CA ALA A 125 -10.89 -7.23 -3.13
C ALA A 125 -10.23 -6.13 -3.98
N LEU A 126 -8.90 -6.13 -4.11
CA LEU A 126 -8.17 -5.21 -4.99
C LEU A 126 -8.55 -5.41 -6.47
N LEU A 127 -8.74 -6.65 -6.92
CA LEU A 127 -9.22 -6.92 -8.27
C LEU A 127 -10.68 -6.47 -8.48
N LYS A 128 -11.54 -6.66 -7.47
CA LYS A 128 -12.97 -6.37 -7.56
C LYS A 128 -13.28 -4.88 -7.52
N TYR A 129 -12.66 -4.12 -6.60
CA TYR A 129 -12.98 -2.71 -6.37
C TYR A 129 -11.94 -1.75 -6.95
N GLY A 130 -10.82 -2.27 -7.47
CA GLY A 130 -9.71 -1.47 -7.96
C GLY A 130 -8.93 -0.77 -6.84
N TYR A 131 -7.75 -0.24 -7.16
CA TYR A 131 -6.91 0.42 -6.16
C TYR A 131 -7.48 1.76 -5.68
N ALA A 132 -8.23 2.47 -6.53
CA ALA A 132 -8.85 3.75 -6.19
C ALA A 132 -9.93 3.64 -5.10
N GLY A 133 -10.58 2.48 -4.97
CA GLY A 133 -11.52 2.16 -3.89
C GLY A 133 -10.86 1.90 -2.54
N PHE A 134 -9.53 1.87 -2.49
CA PHE A 134 -8.77 1.65 -1.27
C PHE A 134 -7.89 2.85 -0.92
N ARG A 135 -7.55 2.93 0.36
CA ARG A 135 -6.39 3.67 0.86
C ARG A 135 -5.40 2.68 1.46
N LEU A 136 -4.11 2.97 1.31
CA LEU A 136 -3.02 2.20 1.90
C LEU A 136 -2.40 3.00 3.03
N GLU A 137 -2.30 2.40 4.19
CA GLU A 137 -1.72 3.00 5.39
C GLU A 137 -0.46 2.24 5.81
N ILE A 138 0.56 2.96 6.22
CA ILE A 138 1.66 2.40 7.01
C ILE A 138 1.28 2.59 8.48
N LEU A 139 1.07 1.49 9.18
CA LEU A 139 0.76 1.52 10.61
C LEU A 139 2.03 1.72 11.43
N GLU A 140 3.12 1.08 11.02
CA GLU A 140 4.39 1.11 11.75
C GLU A 140 5.56 0.72 10.87
N TYR A 141 6.69 1.43 10.99
CA TYR A 141 7.98 0.93 10.54
C TYR A 141 8.71 0.29 11.72
N CYS A 142 9.15 -0.96 11.56
CA CYS A 142 9.78 -1.72 12.65
C CYS A 142 10.93 -2.59 12.12
N PRO A 143 11.89 -3.00 12.97
CA PRO A 143 12.96 -3.90 12.59
C PRO A 143 12.44 -5.25 12.07
N ILE A 144 13.11 -5.83 11.08
CA ILE A 144 12.73 -7.11 10.45
C ILE A 144 12.48 -8.22 11.48
N SER A 145 13.26 -8.26 12.56
CA SER A 145 13.14 -9.26 13.63
C SER A 145 11.80 -9.24 14.37
N THR A 146 11.09 -8.11 14.35
CA THR A 146 9.83 -7.90 15.10
C THR A 146 8.61 -7.79 14.20
N VAL A 147 8.79 -7.83 12.87
CA VAL A 147 7.74 -7.54 11.88
C VAL A 147 6.50 -8.44 12.05
N LEU A 148 6.69 -9.73 12.34
CA LEU A 148 5.58 -10.67 12.54
C LEU A 148 4.85 -10.44 13.87
N ASP A 149 5.57 -10.14 14.95
CA ASP A 149 4.95 -9.83 16.25
C ASP A 149 4.11 -8.56 16.16
N ARG A 150 4.61 -7.55 15.42
CA ARG A 150 3.86 -6.32 15.16
C ARG A 150 2.65 -6.59 14.26
N GLU A 151 2.78 -7.45 13.25
CA GLU A 151 1.62 -7.88 12.44
C GLU A 151 0.52 -8.50 13.31
N GLN A 152 0.88 -9.43 14.19
CA GLN A 152 -0.05 -10.08 15.10
C GLN A 152 -0.75 -9.05 16.00
N PHE A 153 0.02 -8.14 16.62
CA PHE A 153 -0.52 -7.07 17.44
C PHE A 153 -1.60 -6.25 16.72
N TYR A 154 -1.38 -5.87 15.46
CA TYR A 154 -2.36 -5.10 14.70
C TYR A 154 -3.54 -5.94 14.22
N ILE A 155 -3.34 -7.23 13.89
CA ILE A 155 -4.45 -8.15 13.57
C ILE A 155 -5.37 -8.30 14.78
N ASP A 156 -4.83 -8.52 15.98
CA ASP A 156 -5.61 -8.71 17.20
C ASP A 156 -6.33 -7.42 17.60
N LYS A 157 -5.64 -6.27 17.47
CA LYS A 157 -6.20 -4.96 17.84
C LYS A 157 -7.29 -4.49 16.88
N LEU A 158 -7.20 -4.82 15.59
CA LEU A 158 -8.11 -4.29 14.55
C LEU A 158 -9.14 -5.30 14.05
N ASN A 159 -8.91 -6.59 14.25
CA ASN A 159 -9.70 -7.71 13.72
C ASN A 159 -10.12 -7.53 12.23
N PRO A 160 -9.16 -7.35 11.30
CA PRO A 160 -9.44 -7.05 9.90
C PRO A 160 -10.19 -8.18 9.17
N GLU A 161 -11.18 -7.82 8.36
CA GLU A 161 -12.11 -8.74 7.70
C GLU A 161 -11.48 -9.48 6.51
N TYR A 162 -10.48 -8.88 5.87
CA TYR A 162 -9.78 -9.51 4.75
C TYR A 162 -8.63 -10.43 5.21
N ASN A 163 -8.32 -10.48 6.52
CA ASN A 163 -7.39 -11.48 7.08
C ASN A 163 -8.17 -12.77 7.40
N ILE A 164 -8.02 -13.78 6.55
CA ILE A 164 -8.59 -15.13 6.79
C ILE A 164 -7.93 -15.76 8.01
N LEU A 165 -6.59 -15.69 8.07
CA LEU A 165 -5.80 -16.25 9.15
C LEU A 165 -5.71 -15.24 10.28
N LYS A 166 -5.97 -15.70 11.50
CA LYS A 166 -5.88 -14.89 12.72
C LYS A 166 -4.46 -14.86 13.30
N ILE A 167 -3.63 -15.83 12.90
CA ILE A 167 -2.22 -15.90 13.29
C ILE A 167 -1.35 -15.39 12.14
N ALA A 168 -0.55 -14.35 12.40
CA ALA A 168 0.42 -13.78 11.48
C ALA A 168 1.45 -14.82 11.03
N GLY A 169 1.89 -14.73 9.77
CA GLY A 169 2.88 -15.64 9.18
C GLY A 169 2.46 -17.11 9.05
N SER A 170 1.28 -17.51 9.56
CA SER A 170 0.82 -18.89 9.48
C SER A 170 0.41 -19.27 8.06
N ASN A 171 0.62 -20.55 7.71
CA ASN A 171 0.07 -21.18 6.50
C ASN A 171 -1.10 -22.13 6.84
N LEU A 172 -1.52 -22.17 8.10
CA LEU A 172 -2.48 -23.15 8.62
C LEU A 172 -3.87 -22.89 8.02
N GLY A 173 -4.37 -23.82 7.22
CA GLY A 173 -5.63 -23.67 6.46
C GLY A 173 -5.51 -24.02 4.98
N TYR A 174 -4.30 -24.31 4.47
CA TYR A 174 -4.12 -25.00 3.20
C TYR A 174 -4.57 -26.46 3.35
N LYS A 175 -5.85 -26.74 3.09
CA LYS A 175 -6.26 -28.12 2.83
C LYS A 175 -5.61 -28.52 1.50
N HIS A 176 -4.62 -29.40 1.54
CA HIS A 176 -4.24 -30.15 0.35
C HIS A 176 -5.52 -30.85 -0.13
N SER A 177 -6.01 -30.51 -1.32
CA SER A 177 -6.94 -31.39 -2.01
C SER A 177 -6.23 -32.73 -2.20
N GLU A 178 -6.86 -33.84 -1.82
CA GLU A 178 -6.27 -35.19 -1.78
C GLU A 178 -5.68 -35.71 -3.10
N ALA A 179 -5.85 -34.99 -4.22
CA ALA A 179 -5.35 -35.36 -5.55
C ALA A 179 -3.81 -35.27 -5.74
N SER A 180 -2.99 -35.32 -4.69
CA SER A 180 -1.52 -35.30 -4.81
C SER A 180 -0.78 -36.31 -3.95
N GLN A 181 -1.49 -37.27 -3.35
CA GLN A 181 -0.88 -38.44 -2.69
C GLN A 181 -1.52 -39.71 -3.25
N THR A 182 -1.09 -40.15 -4.44
CA THR A 182 -1.06 -41.57 -4.85
C THR A 182 -0.63 -41.67 -6.32
N TYR A 183 0.68 -41.84 -6.57
CA TYR A 183 1.18 -42.60 -7.73
C TYR A 183 2.45 -43.32 -7.32
N GLU A 184 2.36 -44.14 -6.29
CA GLU A 184 3.46 -45.02 -5.92
C GLU A 184 2.87 -46.31 -5.32
N TRP A 185 2.38 -47.20 -6.20
CA TRP A 185 2.28 -48.64 -5.95
C TRP A 185 1.84 -49.43 -7.20
N CYS A 186 2.72 -49.55 -8.20
CA CYS A 186 2.66 -50.65 -9.17
C CYS A 186 4.08 -51.06 -9.57
N PHE A 187 4.79 -51.73 -8.68
CA PHE A 187 5.87 -52.64 -9.06
C PHE A 187 5.83 -53.86 -8.13
N GLN A 188 5.07 -54.87 -8.55
CA GLN A 188 5.31 -56.30 -8.31
C GLN A 188 4.12 -57.11 -8.82
N LYS A 189 4.26 -57.65 -10.02
CA LYS A 189 3.80 -58.99 -10.37
C LYS A 189 4.84 -59.64 -11.25
#